data_AF-A0A0C1IZ33-F1
#
_entry.id   AF-A0A0C1IZ33-F1
#
_cell.length_a   1.000
_cell.length_b   1.000
_cell.length_c   1.000
_cell.angle_alpha   90.00
_cell.angle_beta   90.00
_cell.angle_gamma   90.00
#
_symmetry.space_group_name_H-M   'P 1'
#
loop_
_entity.id
_entity.type
_entity.pdbx_description
1 polymer ?
#
loop_
_entity_poly.entity_id
_entity_poly.type
_entity_poly.pdbx_seq_one_letter_code
_entity_poly.pdbx_strand_id
1 'polypeptide(L)'
;MKCLLVPLLALVFCFATCTKEKNFSGELSPIEGTHSRPGLGDNPGLPTGTDWVLPAKISVVARPYHAFNSDLSKLYGSANTFYTDISFVNDSTIPITVRIPSGLTFVQFVHHRMQYGISPVEVIVTVPPAEGGPGPGRDTTTIYLGLACLNEKWAFPWEDYATEDVTGYPLNKGFYQPHKVTDDPNLLDLLLYLGGKPGLRLMNHYNPHEQYLPEYEPPQWKRIYERIQEMIWKITEGEGITSEEISSFHKELDQYN
;
A
#
# COMPACT_ATOMS: atom_id res chain seq x y z
N MET A 1 -40.02 -17.56 48.15
CA MET A 1 -39.57 -17.89 46.77
C MET A 1 -38.32 -17.07 46.48
N LYS A 2 -37.26 -17.76 46.06
CA LYS A 2 -35.93 -17.22 45.74
C LYS A 2 -35.98 -16.52 44.38
N CYS A 3 -35.22 -15.43 44.22
CA CYS A 3 -34.55 -15.11 42.95
C CYS A 3 -33.33 -14.22 43.27
N LEU A 4 -32.16 -14.86 43.39
CA LEU A 4 -30.85 -14.21 43.30
C LEU A 4 -30.66 -13.75 41.85
N LEU A 5 -30.42 -12.46 41.62
CA LEU A 5 -29.83 -11.99 40.37
C LEU A 5 -28.30 -11.96 40.55
N VAL A 6 -27.62 -12.79 39.76
CA VAL A 6 -26.16 -12.79 39.60
C VAL A 6 -25.82 -11.86 38.44
N PRO A 7 -24.92 -10.87 38.58
CA PRO A 7 -24.41 -10.15 37.43
C PRO A 7 -23.33 -10.97 36.74
N LEU A 8 -23.59 -11.35 35.49
CA LEU A 8 -22.65 -12.01 34.60
C LEU A 8 -21.58 -11.00 34.17
N LEU A 9 -20.38 -11.13 34.73
CA LEU A 9 -19.19 -10.37 34.36
C LEU A 9 -18.78 -10.80 32.93
N ALA A 10 -19.09 -9.98 31.92
CA ALA A 10 -18.61 -10.20 30.56
C ALA A 10 -17.13 -9.83 30.49
N LEU A 11 -16.26 -10.84 30.58
CA LEU A 11 -14.83 -10.71 30.34
C LEU A 11 -14.62 -10.45 28.83
N VAL A 12 -14.41 -9.19 28.45
CA VAL A 12 -13.97 -8.82 27.11
C VAL A 12 -12.50 -9.25 26.99
N PHE A 13 -12.27 -10.40 26.36
CA PHE A 13 -10.94 -10.81 25.91
C PHE A 13 -10.51 -9.87 24.79
N CYS A 14 -9.72 -8.85 25.14
CA CYS A 14 -8.89 -8.15 24.17
C CYS A 14 -7.84 -9.14 23.65
N PHE A 15 -8.11 -9.75 22.49
CA PHE A 15 -7.08 -10.39 21.69
C PHE A 15 -6.15 -9.29 21.18
N ALA A 16 -5.16 -8.92 21.99
CA ALA A 16 -3.94 -8.31 21.49
C ALA A 16 -3.26 -9.36 20.62
N THR A 17 -3.52 -9.34 19.32
CA THR A 17 -2.71 -10.04 18.33
C THR A 17 -1.35 -9.36 18.35
N CYS A 18 -0.49 -9.81 19.26
CA CYS A 18 0.93 -9.55 19.22
C CYS A 18 1.43 -10.20 17.93
N THR A 19 1.62 -9.42 16.86
CA THR A 19 2.37 -9.86 15.70
C THR A 19 3.77 -10.16 16.20
N LYS A 20 4.04 -11.45 16.42
CA LYS A 20 5.34 -11.94 16.81
C LYS A 20 6.28 -11.59 15.67
N GLU A 21 7.16 -10.62 15.88
CA GLU A 21 8.27 -10.32 14.97
C GLU A 21 8.97 -11.66 14.69
N LYS A 22 8.97 -12.07 13.42
CA LYS A 22 9.83 -13.18 12.99
C LYS A 22 11.25 -12.65 13.10
N ASN A 23 11.91 -12.97 14.21
CA ASN A 23 13.36 -12.90 14.27
C ASN A 23 13.90 -13.93 13.29
N PHE A 24 14.33 -13.47 12.11
CA PHE A 24 14.96 -14.30 11.09
C PHE A 24 16.37 -14.69 11.58
N SER A 25 16.43 -15.73 12.42
CA SER A 25 17.69 -16.24 12.98
C SER A 25 18.28 -17.39 12.14
N GLY A 26 17.94 -17.47 10.86
CA GLY A 26 18.35 -18.54 9.94
C GLY A 26 18.80 -17.99 8.59
N GLU A 27 19.44 -18.84 7.80
CA GLU A 27 19.85 -18.53 6.43
C GLU A 27 18.61 -18.16 5.60
N LEU A 28 18.59 -16.94 5.05
CA LEU A 28 17.43 -16.46 4.29
C LEU A 28 17.31 -17.30 3.00
N SER A 29 16.14 -17.90 2.83
CA SER A 29 15.84 -18.73 1.65
C SER A 29 15.63 -17.85 0.41
N PRO A 30 15.98 -18.33 -0.79
CA PRO A 30 15.67 -17.62 -2.01
C PRO A 30 14.14 -17.52 -2.18
N ILE A 31 13.69 -16.51 -2.91
CA ILE A 31 12.27 -16.31 -3.25
C ILE A 31 12.13 -16.53 -4.75
N GLU A 32 11.20 -17.38 -5.18
CA GLU A 32 11.00 -17.69 -6.60
C GLU A 32 10.21 -16.59 -7.33
N GLY A 33 10.36 -16.53 -8.66
CA GLY A 33 9.53 -15.69 -9.52
C GLY A 33 8.09 -16.20 -9.66
N THR A 34 7.13 -15.29 -9.83
CA THR A 34 5.69 -15.57 -9.98
C THR A 34 5.05 -14.86 -11.18
N HIS A 35 5.86 -14.50 -12.17
CA HIS A 35 5.44 -13.85 -13.42
C HIS A 35 4.34 -14.58 -14.20
N SER A 36 4.12 -15.87 -13.93
CA SER A 36 3.05 -16.68 -14.55
C SER A 36 1.67 -16.49 -13.90
N ARG A 37 1.54 -15.67 -12.85
CA ARG A 37 0.27 -15.40 -12.20
C ARG A 37 -0.48 -14.22 -12.83
N PRO A 38 -1.83 -14.24 -12.86
CA PRO A 38 -2.61 -13.17 -13.46
C PRO A 38 -2.33 -11.80 -12.82
N GLY A 39 -2.14 -10.78 -13.65
CA GLY A 39 -1.91 -9.40 -13.21
C GLY A 39 -0.52 -9.13 -12.62
N LEU A 40 0.41 -10.10 -12.67
CA LEU A 40 1.81 -9.90 -12.30
C LEU A 40 2.69 -9.85 -13.56
N GLY A 41 3.64 -8.91 -13.60
CA GLY A 41 4.51 -8.70 -14.76
C GLY A 41 3.74 -8.45 -16.05
N ASP A 42 4.12 -9.13 -17.13
CA ASP A 42 3.43 -9.03 -18.42
C ASP A 42 2.15 -9.87 -18.52
N ASN A 43 1.79 -10.64 -17.49
CA ASN A 43 0.70 -11.59 -17.59
C ASN A 43 -0.67 -10.89 -17.48
N PRO A 44 -1.55 -11.03 -18.49
CA PRO A 44 -2.87 -10.42 -18.44
C PRO A 44 -3.74 -10.95 -17.29
N GLY A 45 -4.77 -10.19 -16.96
CA GLY A 45 -5.73 -10.51 -15.90
C GLY A 45 -5.55 -9.61 -14.68
N LEU A 46 -6.32 -9.90 -13.63
CA LEU A 46 -6.28 -9.15 -12.38
C LEU A 46 -5.51 -9.94 -11.32
N PRO A 47 -4.78 -9.27 -10.41
CA PRO A 47 -4.16 -9.91 -9.26
C PRO A 47 -5.19 -10.72 -8.46
N THR A 48 -4.76 -11.88 -7.98
CA THR A 48 -5.61 -12.82 -7.23
C THR A 48 -5.40 -12.65 -5.73
N GLY A 49 -6.38 -13.09 -4.94
CA GLY A 49 -6.30 -13.07 -3.48
C GLY A 49 -7.63 -12.87 -2.78
N THR A 50 -7.55 -12.35 -1.55
CA THR A 50 -8.72 -12.18 -0.67
C THR A 50 -9.27 -10.75 -0.70
N ASP A 51 -10.58 -10.61 -0.46
CA ASP A 51 -11.20 -9.29 -0.37
C ASP A 51 -10.71 -8.51 0.83
N TRP A 52 -10.44 -7.22 0.62
CA TRP A 52 -10.18 -6.31 1.73
C TRP A 52 -11.48 -5.96 2.45
N VAL A 53 -11.58 -6.36 3.71
CA VAL A 53 -12.75 -6.11 4.54
C VAL A 53 -12.56 -4.80 5.31
N LEU A 54 -13.43 -3.82 5.01
CA LEU A 54 -13.48 -2.57 5.75
C LEU A 54 -14.22 -2.72 7.08
N PRO A 55 -13.83 -1.97 8.12
CA PRO A 55 -14.64 -1.85 9.33
C PRO A 55 -16.06 -1.38 9.01
N ALA A 56 -17.03 -1.82 9.82
CA ALA A 56 -18.41 -1.33 9.69
C ALA A 56 -18.46 0.21 9.73
N LYS A 57 -19.35 0.79 8.91
CA LYS A 57 -19.54 2.25 8.73
C LYS A 57 -18.40 2.98 8.03
N ILE A 58 -17.33 2.29 7.63
CA ILE A 58 -16.35 2.85 6.70
C ILE A 58 -16.73 2.46 5.28
N SER A 59 -16.58 3.40 4.36
CA SER A 59 -16.70 3.14 2.93
C SER A 59 -15.61 3.87 2.17
N VAL A 60 -15.06 3.22 1.15
CA VAL A 60 -14.18 3.87 0.18
C VAL A 60 -15.07 4.47 -0.91
N VAL A 61 -14.83 5.72 -1.27
CA VAL A 61 -15.58 6.45 -2.29
C VAL A 61 -14.64 7.05 -3.33
N ALA A 62 -15.10 7.08 -4.59
CA ALA A 62 -14.34 7.74 -5.65
C ALA A 62 -14.46 9.26 -5.53
N ARG A 63 -13.33 9.96 -5.70
CA ARG A 63 -13.25 11.43 -5.66
C ARG A 63 -12.40 11.98 -6.83
N PRO A 64 -12.76 11.69 -8.09
CA PRO A 64 -11.92 12.01 -9.26
C PRO A 64 -11.63 13.51 -9.44
N TYR A 65 -12.49 14.37 -8.90
CA TYR A 65 -12.35 15.83 -8.96
C TYR A 65 -11.85 16.47 -7.66
N HIS A 66 -11.47 15.68 -6.65
CA HIS A 66 -10.88 16.22 -5.44
C HIS A 66 -9.47 16.74 -5.74
N ALA A 67 -9.12 17.91 -5.19
CA ALA A 67 -7.82 18.50 -5.38
C ALA A 67 -6.75 17.66 -4.67
N PHE A 68 -5.60 17.48 -5.30
CA PHE A 68 -4.43 16.91 -4.66
C PHE A 68 -3.95 17.85 -3.55
N ASN A 69 -3.57 17.27 -2.41
CA ASN A 69 -3.00 17.96 -1.28
C ASN A 69 -1.62 17.36 -1.00
N SER A 70 -0.58 18.13 -1.30
CA SER A 70 0.81 17.69 -1.14
C SER A 70 1.30 17.65 0.31
N ASP A 71 0.45 17.86 1.31
CA ASP A 71 0.82 17.69 2.71
C ASP A 71 1.31 16.26 2.99
N LEU A 72 2.56 16.13 3.43
CA LEU A 72 3.21 14.87 3.79
C LEU A 72 2.49 14.13 4.91
N SER A 73 1.69 14.82 5.74
CA SER A 73 0.84 14.18 6.76
C SER A 73 -0.22 13.26 6.15
N LYS A 74 -0.58 13.49 4.88
CA LYS A 74 -1.52 12.68 4.10
C LYS A 74 -0.85 11.61 3.26
N LEU A 75 0.48 11.61 3.15
CA LEU A 75 1.24 10.60 2.43
C LEU A 75 1.58 9.42 3.36
N TYR A 76 1.20 8.23 2.93
CA TYR A 76 1.43 6.96 3.62
C TYR A 76 2.06 5.95 2.67
N GLY A 77 2.56 4.85 3.22
CA GLY A 77 3.18 3.76 2.45
C GLY A 77 4.69 3.69 2.65
N SER A 78 5.28 2.69 2.00
CA SER A 78 6.70 2.32 2.09
C SER A 78 7.33 2.03 0.72
N ALA A 79 6.71 2.50 -0.35
CA ALA A 79 7.22 2.49 -1.72
C ALA A 79 6.74 3.77 -2.39
N ASN A 80 7.48 4.31 -3.35
CA ASN A 80 7.15 5.60 -3.96
C ASN A 80 6.96 5.53 -5.47
N THR A 81 6.97 4.36 -6.11
CA THR A 81 6.93 4.25 -7.57
C THR A 81 5.76 5.00 -8.20
N PHE A 82 4.60 4.94 -7.55
CA PHE A 82 3.51 5.87 -7.79
C PHE A 82 2.61 6.01 -6.55
N TYR A 83 1.77 7.04 -6.58
CA TYR A 83 0.79 7.32 -5.55
C TYR A 83 -0.62 7.07 -6.07
N THR A 84 -1.50 6.60 -5.18
CA THR A 84 -2.95 6.56 -5.39
C THR A 84 -3.65 7.33 -4.29
N ASP A 85 -4.74 8.01 -4.63
CA ASP A 85 -5.64 8.60 -3.64
C ASP A 85 -6.68 7.57 -3.17
N ILE A 86 -6.95 7.55 -1.86
CA ILE A 86 -8.05 6.79 -1.28
C ILE A 86 -8.85 7.72 -0.39
N SER A 87 -10.15 7.77 -0.65
CA SER A 87 -11.07 8.62 0.12
C SER A 87 -12.01 7.76 0.94
N PHE A 88 -12.01 7.97 2.25
CA PHE A 88 -12.88 7.29 3.20
C PHE A 88 -14.03 8.19 3.65
N VAL A 89 -15.19 7.57 3.82
CA VAL A 89 -16.34 8.11 4.54
C VAL A 89 -16.52 7.30 5.81
N ASN A 90 -16.70 7.97 6.95
CA ASN A 90 -17.04 7.35 8.22
C ASN A 90 -18.43 7.80 8.68
N ASP A 91 -19.39 6.89 8.62
CA ASP A 91 -20.79 7.11 9.02
C ASP A 91 -21.05 6.86 10.52
N SER A 92 -19.98 6.71 11.30
CA SER A 92 -20.03 6.66 12.75
C SER A 92 -20.07 8.05 13.37
N THR A 93 -20.38 8.12 14.66
CA THR A 93 -20.24 9.32 15.48
C THR A 93 -18.88 9.41 16.19
N ILE A 94 -18.03 8.39 16.04
CA ILE A 94 -16.68 8.34 16.60
C ILE A 94 -15.65 8.04 15.51
N PRO A 95 -14.38 8.46 15.68
CA PRO A 95 -13.30 8.05 14.79
C PRO A 95 -13.17 6.52 14.71
N ILE A 96 -12.88 6.00 13.52
CA ILE A 96 -12.66 4.57 13.28
C ILE A 96 -11.28 4.38 12.67
N THR A 97 -10.53 3.40 13.18
CA THR A 97 -9.26 2.98 12.60
C THR A 97 -9.48 2.02 11.44
N VAL A 98 -8.92 2.37 10.28
CA VAL A 98 -8.88 1.55 9.07
C VAL A 98 -7.48 0.96 8.92
N ARG A 99 -7.41 -0.34 8.65
CA ARG A 99 -6.18 -1.05 8.32
C ARG A 99 -6.16 -1.35 6.84
N ILE A 100 -5.14 -0.86 6.17
CA ILE A 100 -4.83 -1.16 4.78
C ILE A 100 -3.73 -2.21 4.84
N PRO A 101 -4.04 -3.48 4.53
CA PRO A 101 -3.10 -4.57 4.76
C PRO A 101 -1.91 -4.49 3.82
N SER A 102 -0.76 -4.96 4.29
CA SER A 102 0.35 -5.33 3.42
C SER A 102 -0.15 -6.33 2.38
N GLY A 103 0.26 -6.14 1.12
CA GLY A 103 -0.18 -6.95 0.00
C GLY A 103 -1.49 -6.50 -0.65
N LEU A 104 -2.15 -5.43 -0.16
CA LEU A 104 -3.31 -4.88 -0.86
C LEU A 104 -2.90 -4.36 -2.24
N THR A 105 -3.56 -4.90 -3.27
CA THR A 105 -3.35 -4.51 -4.66
C THR A 105 -4.29 -3.39 -5.08
N PHE A 106 -3.81 -2.57 -6.00
CA PHE A 106 -4.52 -1.45 -6.59
C PHE A 106 -4.49 -1.59 -8.10
N VAL A 107 -5.67 -1.56 -8.73
CA VAL A 107 -5.80 -1.82 -10.17
C VAL A 107 -6.50 -0.67 -10.88
N GLN A 108 -6.12 -0.49 -12.14
CA GLN A 108 -6.73 0.41 -13.11
C GLN A 108 -7.66 -0.41 -14.01
N PHE A 109 -8.94 -0.03 -14.12
CA PHE A 109 -9.91 -0.74 -14.97
C PHE A 109 -10.15 -0.07 -16.33
N VAL A 110 -9.78 1.20 -16.49
CA VAL A 110 -10.17 2.03 -17.65
C VAL A 110 -9.12 2.00 -18.78
N HIS A 111 -7.83 1.97 -18.43
CA HIS A 111 -6.74 1.98 -19.39
C HIS A 111 -6.01 0.65 -19.39
N HIS A 112 -5.93 0.01 -20.56
CA HIS A 112 -5.16 -1.21 -20.73
C HIS A 112 -3.66 -0.91 -20.56
N ARG A 113 -2.94 -1.80 -19.85
CA ARG A 113 -1.47 -1.75 -19.65
C ARG A 113 -0.95 -0.55 -18.88
N MET A 114 -1.70 -0.05 -17.89
CA MET A 114 -1.15 0.78 -16.83
C MET A 114 -0.81 -0.07 -15.61
N GLN A 115 0.33 0.20 -14.99
CA GLN A 115 0.87 -0.49 -13.81
C GLN A 115 -0.19 -0.84 -12.77
N TYR A 116 -0.22 -2.06 -12.25
CA TYR A 116 -0.89 -2.34 -10.98
C TYR A 116 0.05 -2.04 -9.81
N GLY A 117 -0.54 -1.65 -8.69
CA GLY A 117 0.17 -1.31 -7.47
C GLY A 117 -0.03 -2.35 -6.38
N ILE A 118 0.92 -2.44 -5.47
CA ILE A 118 0.82 -3.19 -4.21
C ILE A 118 1.30 -2.32 -3.05
N SER A 119 0.58 -2.39 -1.93
CA SER A 119 1.00 -1.77 -0.67
C SER A 119 1.98 -2.70 0.04
N PRO A 120 3.27 -2.35 0.19
CA PRO A 120 4.25 -3.31 0.71
C PRO A 120 4.12 -3.54 2.23
N VAL A 121 3.68 -2.55 2.98
CA VAL A 121 3.51 -2.63 4.44
C VAL A 121 2.07 -2.30 4.86
N GLU A 122 1.68 -2.75 6.05
CA GLU A 122 0.40 -2.33 6.62
C GLU A 122 0.41 -0.82 6.89
N VAL A 123 -0.66 -0.15 6.47
CA VAL A 123 -0.91 1.26 6.76
C VAL A 123 -2.14 1.37 7.66
N ILE A 124 -2.00 2.11 8.76
CA ILE A 124 -3.07 2.34 9.74
C ILE A 124 -3.49 3.80 9.68
N VAL A 125 -4.78 4.04 9.47
CA VAL A 125 -5.34 5.39 9.29
C VAL A 125 -6.51 5.55 10.24
N THR A 126 -6.57 6.68 10.94
CA THR A 126 -7.75 7.04 11.73
C THR A 126 -8.65 7.95 10.92
N VAL A 127 -9.88 7.51 10.68
CA VAL A 127 -10.88 8.24 9.88
C VAL A 127 -11.86 8.93 10.84
N PRO A 128 -11.86 10.27 10.96
CA PRO A 128 -12.85 10.99 11.75
C PRO A 128 -14.27 10.83 11.18
N PRO A 129 -15.33 11.03 12.00
CA PRO A 129 -16.71 11.10 11.51
C PRO A 129 -16.88 12.07 10.35
N ALA A 130 -17.68 11.72 9.35
CA ALA A 130 -18.00 12.64 8.26
C ALA A 130 -18.88 13.81 8.76
N GLU A 131 -18.50 15.05 8.42
CA GLU A 131 -19.34 16.22 8.68
C GLU A 131 -20.64 16.14 7.89
N GLY A 132 -21.78 16.50 8.52
CA GLY A 132 -23.11 16.49 7.91
C GLY A 132 -23.92 15.21 8.08
N GLY A 133 -23.38 14.17 8.73
CA GLY A 133 -24.10 12.92 8.99
C GLY A 133 -24.42 12.11 7.72
N PRO A 134 -25.37 11.16 7.76
CA PRO A 134 -25.60 10.29 6.62
C PRO A 134 -26.26 11.00 5.39
N GLY A 135 -25.59 11.15 4.24
CA GLY A 135 -26.17 11.61 2.96
C GLY A 135 -25.12 11.98 1.88
N PRO A 136 -25.53 12.43 0.68
CA PRO A 136 -24.62 13.01 -0.31
C PRO A 136 -24.05 14.36 0.17
N GLY A 137 -22.78 14.66 -0.14
CA GLY A 137 -22.09 15.89 0.28
C GLY A 137 -21.26 15.77 1.58
N ARG A 138 -21.05 14.55 2.08
CA ARG A 138 -20.19 14.25 3.23
C ARG A 138 -18.74 14.65 2.99
N ASP A 139 -18.08 15.13 4.04
CA ASP A 139 -16.63 15.28 4.04
C ASP A 139 -15.95 13.90 3.97
N THR A 140 -14.77 13.84 3.35
CA THR A 140 -14.00 12.61 3.19
C THR A 140 -12.61 12.76 3.75
N THR A 141 -12.11 11.71 4.40
CA THR A 141 -10.68 11.61 4.69
C THR A 141 -9.97 11.05 3.47
N THR A 142 -9.34 11.93 2.70
CA THR A 142 -8.47 11.53 1.59
C THR A 142 -7.02 11.44 2.04
N ILE A 143 -6.41 10.29 1.76
CA ILE A 143 -4.99 10.01 1.94
C ILE A 143 -4.36 9.64 0.59
N TYR A 144 -3.03 9.68 0.54
CA TYR A 144 -2.24 9.21 -0.60
C TYR A 144 -1.40 8.02 -0.16
N LEU A 145 -1.50 6.91 -0.87
CA LEU A 145 -0.65 5.75 -0.65
C LEU A 145 0.42 5.67 -1.71
N GLY A 146 1.68 5.61 -1.29
CA GLY A 146 2.75 5.17 -2.13
C GLY A 146 2.77 3.65 -2.29
N LEU A 147 2.82 3.23 -3.55
CA LEU A 147 2.72 1.85 -3.98
C LEU A 147 3.97 1.44 -4.74
N ALA A 148 4.27 0.15 -4.68
CA ALA A 148 5.19 -0.48 -5.61
C ALA A 148 4.40 -1.02 -6.81
N CYS A 149 5.01 -0.95 -7.99
CA CYS A 149 4.49 -1.49 -9.24
C CYS A 149 4.65 -3.00 -9.31
N LEU A 150 3.66 -3.67 -9.90
CA LEU A 150 3.67 -5.11 -10.16
C LEU A 150 4.08 -5.47 -11.59
N ASN A 151 4.10 -4.52 -12.54
CA ASN A 151 4.19 -4.79 -13.97
C ASN A 151 5.24 -3.90 -14.66
N GLU A 152 6.53 -4.12 -14.43
CA GLU A 152 7.66 -3.29 -14.93
C GLU A 152 7.46 -2.72 -16.35
N LYS A 153 6.98 -3.53 -17.30
CA LYS A 153 6.87 -3.10 -18.71
C LYS A 153 5.61 -2.30 -19.05
N TRP A 154 4.73 -2.05 -18.09
CA TRP A 154 3.48 -1.30 -18.30
C TRP A 154 3.68 0.21 -18.08
N ALA A 155 2.81 1.01 -18.69
CA ALA A 155 2.89 2.47 -18.63
C ALA A 155 2.71 2.98 -17.19
N PHE A 156 3.47 4.01 -16.83
CA PHE A 156 3.39 4.56 -15.48
C PHE A 156 2.14 5.42 -15.31
N PRO A 157 1.53 5.43 -14.11
CA PRO A 157 0.30 6.17 -13.87
C PRO A 157 0.43 7.67 -14.13
N TRP A 158 1.59 8.25 -13.83
CA TRP A 158 1.88 9.68 -13.87
C TRP A 158 2.29 10.20 -15.25
N GLU A 159 2.41 9.34 -16.26
CA GLU A 159 2.75 9.77 -17.64
C GLU A 159 1.59 10.52 -18.31
N ASP A 160 0.36 10.25 -17.88
CA ASP A 160 -0.86 10.89 -18.37
C ASP A 160 -1.44 11.88 -17.33
N TYR A 161 -0.66 12.91 -16.93
CA TYR A 161 -1.19 13.93 -16.01
C TYR A 161 -2.46 14.56 -16.57
N ALA A 162 -3.58 14.32 -15.88
CA ALA A 162 -4.88 14.84 -16.29
C ALA A 162 -5.13 16.27 -15.75
N THR A 163 -4.43 16.70 -14.69
CA THR A 163 -4.72 17.95 -13.97
C THR A 163 -3.46 18.68 -13.48
N GLU A 164 -3.53 20.02 -13.43
CA GLU A 164 -2.39 20.87 -13.04
C GLU A 164 -1.90 20.58 -11.61
N ASP A 165 -2.82 20.31 -10.68
CA ASP A 165 -2.52 20.10 -9.25
C ASP A 165 -1.72 18.83 -8.94
N VAL A 166 -1.59 17.90 -9.90
CA VAL A 166 -0.77 16.68 -9.75
C VAL A 166 0.53 16.76 -10.55
N THR A 167 0.76 17.86 -11.28
CA THR A 167 1.96 18.04 -12.09
C THR A 167 3.20 17.98 -11.19
N GLY A 168 4.11 17.07 -11.51
CA GLY A 168 5.36 16.89 -10.75
C GLY A 168 5.23 15.99 -9.52
N TYR A 169 4.17 15.18 -9.43
CA TYR A 169 4.03 14.11 -8.45
C TYR A 169 3.78 12.79 -9.16
N PRO A 170 4.20 11.63 -8.62
CA PRO A 170 4.02 10.34 -9.27
C PRO A 170 2.59 9.81 -9.08
N LEU A 171 1.57 10.64 -9.27
CA LEU A 171 0.17 10.37 -8.93
C LEU A 171 -0.73 10.54 -10.15
N ASN A 172 -1.74 9.67 -10.28
CA ASN A 172 -2.89 9.94 -11.14
C ASN A 172 -4.21 9.70 -10.39
N LYS A 173 -5.03 10.75 -10.26
CA LYS A 173 -6.18 10.79 -9.34
C LYS A 173 -7.37 9.99 -9.85
N GLY A 174 -8.01 9.24 -8.96
CA GLY A 174 -9.30 8.58 -9.21
C GLY A 174 -9.25 7.43 -10.23
N PHE A 175 -8.05 7.00 -10.58
CA PHE A 175 -7.79 5.96 -11.57
C PHE A 175 -7.74 4.57 -10.92
N TYR A 176 -7.04 4.47 -9.78
CA TYR A 176 -6.82 3.21 -9.09
C TYR A 176 -7.92 2.90 -8.08
N GLN A 177 -8.24 1.62 -7.98
CA GLN A 177 -9.17 1.09 -6.98
C GLN A 177 -8.50 -0.03 -6.18
N PRO A 178 -8.71 -0.09 -4.85
CA PRO A 178 -8.37 -1.27 -4.06
C PRO A 178 -9.03 -2.52 -4.65
N HIS A 179 -8.28 -3.61 -4.77
CA HIS A 179 -8.77 -4.86 -5.36
C HIS A 179 -8.72 -6.04 -4.39
N LYS A 180 -7.60 -6.76 -4.35
CA LYS A 180 -7.41 -7.95 -3.50
C LYS A 180 -6.17 -7.79 -2.64
N VAL A 181 -6.18 -8.35 -1.44
CA VAL A 181 -4.95 -8.66 -0.71
C VAL A 181 -4.35 -9.89 -1.35
N THR A 182 -3.16 -9.76 -1.92
CA THR A 182 -2.50 -10.82 -2.68
C THR A 182 -2.40 -12.12 -1.88
N ASP A 183 -2.62 -13.25 -2.54
CA ASP A 183 -2.33 -14.60 -2.02
C ASP A 183 -1.06 -15.19 -2.65
N ASP A 184 -0.26 -14.38 -3.33
CA ASP A 184 1.01 -14.81 -3.90
C ASP A 184 2.05 -15.07 -2.81
N PRO A 185 2.50 -16.33 -2.60
CA PRO A 185 3.38 -16.65 -1.48
C PRO A 185 4.74 -15.96 -1.58
N ASN A 186 5.27 -15.77 -2.79
CA ASN A 186 6.59 -15.19 -3.00
C ASN A 186 6.59 -13.68 -2.72
N LEU A 187 5.56 -12.96 -3.18
CA LEU A 187 5.35 -11.58 -2.76
C LEU A 187 5.14 -11.50 -1.25
N LEU A 188 4.26 -12.32 -0.66
CA LEU A 188 4.01 -12.30 0.78
C LEU A 188 5.29 -12.54 1.59
N ASP A 189 6.15 -13.46 1.16
CA ASP A 189 7.44 -13.73 1.80
C ASP A 189 8.37 -12.51 1.75
N LEU A 190 8.43 -11.78 0.62
CA LEU A 190 9.18 -10.53 0.54
C LEU A 190 8.58 -9.46 1.48
N LEU A 191 7.26 -9.30 1.50
CA LEU A 191 6.59 -8.27 2.28
C LEU A 191 6.77 -8.47 3.80
N LEU A 192 6.97 -9.71 4.27
CA LEU A 192 7.30 -9.99 5.66
C LEU A 192 8.58 -9.30 6.12
N TYR A 193 9.57 -9.10 5.23
CA TYR A 193 10.82 -8.40 5.58
C TYR A 193 10.64 -6.88 5.70
N LEU A 194 9.61 -6.32 5.07
CA LEU A 194 9.30 -4.89 5.09
C LEU A 194 8.43 -4.51 6.30
N GLY A 195 7.68 -5.47 6.85
CA GLY A 195 6.84 -5.27 8.03
C GLY A 195 7.66 -4.87 9.26
N GLY A 196 7.05 -4.04 10.13
CA GLY A 196 7.66 -3.65 11.41
C GLY A 196 8.76 -2.59 11.31
N LYS A 197 8.95 -1.96 10.15
CA LYS A 197 10.04 -0.99 9.90
C LYS A 197 9.50 0.44 9.75
N PRO A 198 9.27 1.18 10.86
CA PRO A 198 8.69 2.52 10.83
C PRO A 198 9.53 3.53 10.03
N GLY A 199 10.85 3.33 9.94
CA GLY A 199 11.75 4.16 9.16
C GLY A 199 11.49 4.11 7.65
N LEU A 200 10.77 3.09 7.15
CA LEU A 200 10.40 3.01 5.74
C LEU A 200 9.25 3.95 5.36
N ARG A 201 8.60 4.62 6.33
CA ARG A 201 7.52 5.57 6.02
C ARG A 201 8.00 6.62 5.03
N LEU A 202 7.19 6.89 3.99
CA LEU A 202 7.46 7.99 3.07
C LEU A 202 7.47 9.34 3.79
N MET A 203 8.58 10.06 3.62
CA MET A 203 8.79 11.38 4.22
C MET A 203 8.94 12.51 3.19
N ASN A 204 8.97 12.19 1.89
CA ASN A 204 9.16 13.16 0.82
C ASN A 204 8.34 12.78 -0.42
N HIS A 205 7.89 13.81 -1.14
CA HIS A 205 7.46 13.67 -2.54
C HIS A 205 8.68 13.72 -3.46
N TYR A 206 8.51 13.29 -4.71
CA TYR A 206 9.46 13.56 -5.78
C TYR A 206 8.73 13.84 -7.08
N ASN A 207 9.42 14.48 -8.02
CA ASN A 207 8.92 14.66 -9.37
C ASN A 207 9.50 13.56 -10.28
N PRO A 208 8.67 12.66 -10.85
CA PRO A 208 9.18 11.58 -11.68
C PRO A 208 9.85 12.07 -12.97
N HIS A 209 9.60 13.31 -13.42
CA HIS A 209 10.28 13.84 -14.61
C HIS A 209 11.72 14.27 -14.37
N GLU A 210 12.13 14.46 -13.11
CA GLU A 210 13.51 14.82 -12.78
C GLU A 210 14.49 13.73 -13.25
N GLN A 211 14.05 12.47 -13.32
CA GLN A 211 14.88 11.35 -13.78
C GLN A 211 15.36 11.47 -15.23
N TYR A 212 14.72 12.32 -16.03
CA TYR A 212 15.09 12.56 -17.43
C TYR A 212 16.09 13.72 -17.60
N LEU A 213 16.48 14.38 -16.50
CA LEU A 213 17.49 15.43 -16.55
C LEU A 213 18.90 14.81 -16.73
N PRO A 214 19.78 15.41 -17.57
CA PRO A 214 21.10 14.83 -17.87
C PRO A 214 22.01 14.60 -16.66
N GLU A 215 21.81 15.34 -15.57
CA GLU A 215 22.62 15.28 -14.34
C GLU A 215 21.82 14.70 -13.15
N TYR A 216 20.73 13.99 -13.41
CA TYR A 216 19.92 13.44 -12.35
C TYR A 216 20.66 12.35 -11.57
N GLU A 217 20.77 12.55 -10.27
CA GLU A 217 21.21 11.56 -9.31
C GLU A 217 20.06 11.29 -8.34
N PRO A 218 19.60 10.04 -8.17
CA PRO A 218 18.55 9.72 -7.21
C PRO A 218 18.94 10.17 -5.80
N PRO A 219 18.11 10.98 -5.12
CA PRO A 219 18.43 11.45 -3.79
C PRO A 219 18.53 10.26 -2.83
N GLN A 220 19.43 10.35 -1.84
CA GLN A 220 19.75 9.22 -0.95
C GLN A 220 18.51 8.59 -0.30
N TRP A 221 17.53 9.40 0.07
CA TRP A 221 16.29 8.94 0.70
C TRP A 221 15.42 8.06 -0.23
N LYS A 222 15.55 8.21 -1.56
CA LYS A 222 14.74 7.49 -2.56
C LYS A 222 15.28 6.08 -2.84
N ARG A 223 16.56 5.84 -2.62
CA ARG A 223 17.26 4.60 -2.99
C ARG A 223 16.64 3.33 -2.39
N ILE A 224 16.17 3.38 -1.14
CA ILE A 224 15.52 2.22 -0.52
C ILE A 224 14.20 1.86 -1.19
N TYR A 225 13.45 2.85 -1.68
CA TYR A 225 12.18 2.61 -2.36
C TYR A 225 12.40 2.05 -3.77
N GLU A 226 13.44 2.51 -4.47
CA GLU A 226 13.92 1.90 -5.71
C GLU A 226 14.32 0.44 -5.46
N ARG A 227 15.04 0.19 -4.36
CA ARG A 227 15.44 -1.17 -3.99
C ARG A 227 14.24 -2.08 -3.69
N ILE A 228 13.23 -1.59 -2.98
CA ILE A 228 11.97 -2.30 -2.75
C ILE A 228 11.29 -2.63 -4.09
N GLN A 229 11.23 -1.66 -5.00
CA GLN A 229 10.64 -1.85 -6.34
C GLN A 229 11.40 -2.91 -7.15
N GLU A 230 12.73 -2.88 -7.14
CA GLU A 230 13.57 -3.88 -7.81
C GLU A 230 13.30 -5.30 -7.28
N MET A 231 13.21 -5.47 -5.96
CA MET A 231 12.93 -6.79 -5.37
C MET A 231 11.55 -7.29 -5.77
N ILE A 232 10.55 -6.41 -5.85
CA ILE A 232 9.20 -6.78 -6.31
C ILE A 232 9.23 -7.21 -7.78
N TRP A 233 9.88 -6.46 -8.66
CA TRP A 233 9.97 -6.84 -10.09
C TRP A 233 10.78 -8.11 -10.33
N LYS A 234 11.81 -8.39 -9.52
CA LYS A 234 12.48 -9.69 -9.56
C LYS A 234 11.54 -10.86 -9.34
N ILE A 235 10.52 -10.69 -8.49
CA ILE A 235 9.48 -11.70 -8.27
C ILE A 235 8.46 -11.67 -9.41
N THR A 236 7.93 -10.50 -9.79
CA THR A 236 6.78 -10.41 -10.69
C THR A 236 7.12 -10.48 -12.17
N GLU A 237 8.37 -10.21 -12.56
CA GLU A 237 8.86 -10.17 -13.94
C GLU A 237 10.10 -11.05 -14.15
N GLY A 238 10.91 -11.22 -13.10
CA GLY A 238 12.15 -11.99 -13.13
C GLY A 238 12.02 -13.46 -12.69
N GLU A 239 13.18 -14.04 -12.42
CA GLU A 239 13.35 -15.43 -11.94
C GLU A 239 13.26 -15.55 -10.40
N GLY A 240 13.03 -14.44 -9.70
CA GLY A 240 13.04 -14.37 -8.24
C GLY A 240 14.26 -13.66 -7.66
N ILE A 241 14.45 -13.82 -6.34
CA ILE A 241 15.49 -13.20 -5.52
C ILE A 241 16.38 -14.31 -4.94
N THR A 242 17.68 -14.21 -5.15
CA THR A 242 18.64 -15.17 -4.60
C THR A 242 18.85 -14.99 -3.09
N SER A 243 19.36 -16.01 -2.40
CA SER A 243 19.71 -15.94 -0.97
C SER A 243 20.70 -14.80 -0.64
N GLU A 244 21.66 -14.52 -1.53
CA GLU A 244 22.62 -13.44 -1.35
C GLU A 244 21.93 -12.07 -1.42
N GLU A 245 21.06 -11.89 -2.40
CA GLU A 245 20.34 -10.64 -2.61
C GLU A 245 19.36 -10.34 -1.48
N ILE A 246 18.57 -11.33 -1.05
CA ILE A 246 17.65 -11.15 0.08
C ILE A 246 18.43 -10.88 1.38
N SER A 247 19.61 -11.50 1.55
CA SER A 247 20.49 -11.23 2.70
C SER A 247 21.07 -9.83 2.69
N SER A 248 21.49 -9.32 1.51
CA SER A 248 21.92 -7.92 1.37
C SER A 248 20.77 -6.98 1.67
N PHE A 249 19.62 -7.22 1.07
CA PHE A 249 18.44 -6.39 1.23
C PHE A 249 17.96 -6.34 2.68
N HIS A 250 17.95 -7.48 3.37
CA HIS A 250 17.59 -7.53 4.79
C HIS A 250 18.51 -6.67 5.67
N LYS A 251 19.82 -6.72 5.42
CA LYS A 251 20.80 -5.85 6.13
C LYS A 251 20.60 -4.37 5.85
N GLU A 252 20.22 -4.01 4.62
CA GLU A 252 19.87 -2.63 4.28
C GLU A 252 18.62 -2.18 5.05
N LEU A 253 17.62 -3.05 5.14
CA LEU A 253 16.37 -2.80 5.86
C LEU A 253 16.54 -2.65 7.38
N ASP A 254 17.63 -3.13 7.97
CA ASP A 254 17.88 -2.97 9.42
C ASP A 254 18.09 -1.51 9.85
N GLN A 255 18.42 -0.64 8.90
CA GLN A 255 18.58 0.80 9.13
C GLN A 255 17.24 1.53 9.30
N TYR A 256 16.12 0.83 9.08
CA TYR A 256 14.76 1.38 9.05
C TYR A 256 13.85 0.83 10.17
N ASN A 257 14.43 0.13 11.14
CA ASN A 257 13.74 -0.30 12.36
C ASN A 257 13.43 0.88 13.30
#